data_AF-W6NG77-F1
#
_entry.id   AF-W6NG77-F1
#
_cell.length_a   1.000
_cell.length_b   1.000
_cell.length_c   1.000
_cell.angle_alpha   90.00
_cell.angle_beta   90.00
_cell.angle_gamma   90.00
#
_symmetry.space_group_name_H-M   'P 1'
#
loop_
_entity.id
_entity.type
_entity.pdbx_description
1 polymer ?
#
loop_
_entity_poly.entity_id
_entity_poly.type
_entity_poly.pdbx_seq_one_letter_code
_entity_poly.pdbx_strand_id
1 'polypeptide(L)'
;MIFQRYLDVEAGGINRQVGAKPVINAYTAFPWTTALGIICLAIGILLKFSVDHSLELVIKYTNCTTRTGISADQITDFSYPDGSMQCHLSFSIAENYTGNVKFYYGLREFYQNNRLYVESRNDLQLLGNLDEVSGCDPLDYAEGFDNITYAPCGFVANSMFNGKFNG
;
A
#
# COMPACT_ATOMS: atom_id res chain seq x y z
N MET A 1 21.96 25.21 -21.04
CA MET A 1 22.77 24.11 -21.62
C MET A 1 23.31 24.61 -22.96
N ILE A 2 24.62 24.74 -23.11
CA ILE A 2 25.22 25.09 -24.41
C ILE A 2 25.37 23.80 -25.19
N PHE A 3 24.71 23.73 -26.35
CA PHE A 3 24.88 22.64 -27.30
C PHE A 3 25.87 23.08 -28.37
N GLN A 4 27.02 22.44 -28.42
CA GLN A 4 27.92 22.61 -29.55
C GLN A 4 27.35 21.75 -30.69
N ARG A 5 26.97 22.38 -31.81
CA ARG A 5 26.62 21.63 -33.02
C ARG A 5 27.88 20.93 -33.51
N TYR A 6 27.82 19.62 -33.65
CA TYR A 6 28.90 18.84 -34.22
C TYR A 6 28.40 18.20 -35.53
N LEU A 7 29.24 18.24 -36.56
CA LEU A 7 29.04 17.53 -37.81
C LEU A 7 30.01 16.36 -37.81
N ASP A 8 29.52 15.15 -37.54
CA ASP A 8 30.30 13.94 -37.77
C ASP A 8 30.45 13.76 -39.29
N VAL A 9 31.69 13.84 -39.79
CA VAL A 9 32.02 13.51 -41.19
C VAL A 9 32.42 12.04 -41.24
N GLU A 10 31.47 11.16 -41.50
CA GLU A 10 31.78 9.77 -41.86
C GLU A 10 32.27 9.69 -43.31
N ALA A 11 33.45 9.11 -43.47
CA ALA A 11 34.05 8.81 -44.76
C ALA A 11 33.33 7.62 -45.40
N GLY A 12 32.40 7.90 -46.32
CA GLY A 12 31.65 6.89 -47.08
C GLY A 12 30.16 7.11 -46.90
N GLY A 13 29.51 7.65 -47.94
CA GLY A 13 28.23 8.34 -47.82
C GLY A 13 27.11 7.54 -47.17
N ILE A 14 26.51 8.12 -46.12
CA ILE A 14 25.14 7.91 -45.61
C ILE A 14 24.76 9.16 -44.76
N ASN A 15 23.49 9.57 -44.88
CA ASN A 15 22.72 10.60 -44.14
C ASN A 15 23.41 11.45 -43.05
N ARG A 16 23.52 12.77 -43.31
CA ARG A 16 23.82 13.81 -42.32
C ARG A 16 22.71 13.92 -41.25
N GLN A 17 22.99 13.46 -40.04
CA GLN A 17 22.18 13.75 -38.86
C GLN A 17 22.82 14.90 -38.07
N VAL A 18 22.05 15.93 -37.70
CA VAL A 18 22.57 17.05 -36.92
C VAL A 18 22.62 16.63 -35.45
N GLY A 19 23.82 16.36 -34.94
CA GLY A 19 24.06 16.00 -33.54
C GLY A 19 24.30 17.23 -32.66
N ALA A 20 23.73 17.22 -31.46
CA ALA A 20 23.97 18.22 -30.44
C ALA A 20 24.66 17.56 -29.23
N LYS A 21 25.93 17.88 -29.00
CA LYS A 21 26.66 17.37 -27.82
C LYS A 21 26.50 18.34 -26.65
N PRO A 22 25.90 17.92 -25.52
CA PRO A 22 25.84 18.76 -24.34
C PRO A 22 27.23 18.88 -23.72
N VAL A 23 27.71 20.12 -23.56
CA VAL A 23 28.96 20.40 -22.84
C VAL A 23 28.59 20.99 -21.48
N ILE A 24 28.99 20.29 -20.41
CA ILE A 24 28.66 20.69 -19.04
C ILE A 24 29.81 21.54 -18.50
N ASN A 25 29.59 22.85 -18.43
CA ASN A 25 30.50 23.81 -17.80
C ASN A 25 29.88 24.37 -16.52
N ALA A 26 30.71 24.81 -15.56
CA ALA A 26 30.25 25.39 -14.28
C ALA A 26 29.24 26.54 -14.48
N TYR A 27 29.50 27.41 -15.46
CA TYR A 27 28.60 28.52 -15.83
C TYR A 27 27.22 28.07 -16.35
N THR A 28 27.12 26.85 -16.91
CA THR A 28 25.86 26.31 -17.45
C THR A 28 25.16 25.38 -16.47
N ALA A 29 25.91 24.73 -15.58
CA ALA A 29 25.39 23.77 -14.61
C ALA A 29 24.78 24.49 -13.41
N PHE A 30 25.48 25.49 -12.86
CA PHE A 30 25.05 26.25 -11.68
C PHE A 30 23.62 26.83 -11.80
N PRO A 31 23.28 27.63 -12.84
CA PRO A 31 21.93 28.19 -12.94
C PRO A 31 20.85 27.12 -13.07
N TRP A 32 21.17 25.98 -13.70
CA TRP A 32 20.23 24.87 -13.84
C TRP A 32 19.99 24.12 -12.55
N THR A 33 21.04 23.86 -11.78
CA THR A 33 20.90 23.28 -10.44
C THR A 33 20.19 24.23 -9.49
N THR A 34 20.45 25.54 -9.56
CA THR A 34 19.77 26.53 -8.72
C THR A 34 18.30 26.65 -9.07
N ALA A 35 17.94 26.67 -10.36
CA ALA A 35 16.55 26.72 -10.80
C ALA A 35 15.76 25.49 -10.35
N LEU A 36 16.32 24.29 -10.53
CA LEU A 36 15.70 23.05 -10.04
C LEU A 36 15.55 23.06 -8.51
N GLY A 37 16.56 23.54 -7.79
CA GLY A 37 16.51 23.69 -6.33
C GLY A 37 15.36 24.59 -5.88
N ILE A 38 15.18 25.75 -6.50
CA ILE A 38 14.08 26.68 -6.19
C ILE A 38 12.72 26.02 -6.44
N ILE A 39 12.57 25.28 -7.54
CA ILE A 39 11.33 24.57 -7.87
C ILE A 39 11.04 23.48 -6.84
N CYS A 40 12.02 22.65 -6.49
CA CYS A 40 11.87 21.60 -5.47
C CYS A 40 11.54 22.19 -4.09
N LEU A 41 12.14 23.33 -3.72
CA LEU A 41 11.82 24.03 -2.47
C LEU A 41 10.37 24.53 -2.47
N ALA A 42 9.91 25.14 -3.56
CA ALA A 42 8.52 25.60 -3.67
C ALA A 42 7.53 24.43 -3.54
N ILE A 43 7.78 23.31 -4.23
CA ILE A 43 6.96 22.10 -4.13
C ILE A 43 7.00 21.53 -2.70
N GLY A 44 8.18 21.46 -2.08
CA GLY A 44 8.33 20.97 -0.70
C GLY A 44 7.54 21.80 0.31
N ILE A 45 7.56 23.13 0.18
CA ILE A 45 6.78 24.04 1.03
C ILE A 45 5.27 23.80 0.84
N LEU A 46 4.82 23.69 -0.42
CA LEU A 46 3.42 23.42 -0.72
C LEU A 46 2.95 22.07 -0.15
N LEU A 47 3.74 21.01 -0.33
CA LEU A 47 3.43 19.69 0.21
C LEU A 47 3.39 19.69 1.75
N LYS A 48 4.32 20.40 2.40
CA LYS A 48 4.34 20.51 3.87
C LYS A 48 3.06 21.18 4.39
N PHE A 49 2.64 22.26 3.75
CA PHE A 49 1.40 22.94 4.08
C PHE A 49 0.18 22.02 3.91
N SER A 50 0.14 21.20 2.86
CA SER A 50 -0.95 20.22 2.67
C SER A 50 -0.99 19.15 3.76
N VAL A 51 0.16 18.67 4.23
CA VAL A 51 0.23 17.65 5.30
C VAL A 51 -0.25 18.22 6.64
N ASP A 52 0.14 19.46 6.97
CA ASP A 52 -0.24 20.08 8.26
C ASP A 52 -1.73 20.39 8.36
N HIS A 53 -2.41 20.53 7.22
CA HIS A 53 -3.87 20.71 7.16
C HIS A 53 -4.65 19.38 7.11
N SER A 54 -3.98 18.24 6.92
CA SER A 54 -4.65 16.95 6.91
C SER A 54 -4.91 16.48 8.35
N LEU A 55 -6.17 16.22 8.67
CA LEU A 55 -6.59 15.72 9.99
C LEU A 55 -6.65 14.20 9.96
N GLU A 56 -5.91 13.55 10.86
CA GLU A 56 -5.95 12.11 11.08
C GLU A 56 -5.97 11.78 12.58
N LEU A 57 -6.77 10.77 12.95
CA LEU A 57 -6.80 10.23 14.31
C LEU A 57 -6.48 8.75 14.26
N VAL A 58 -5.33 8.37 14.84
CA VAL A 58 -4.85 6.99 14.89
C VAL A 58 -4.96 6.45 16.31
N ILE A 59 -5.84 5.47 16.52
CA ILE A 59 -6.06 4.82 17.81
C ILE A 59 -5.57 3.38 17.73
N LYS A 60 -4.69 2.99 18.66
CA LYS A 60 -4.25 1.60 18.82
C LYS A 60 -5.23 0.85 19.73
N TYR A 61 -5.83 -0.22 19.23
CA TYR A 61 -6.85 -0.99 19.95
C TYR A 61 -6.44 -2.44 20.27
N THR A 62 -5.16 -2.80 20.09
CA THR A 62 -4.65 -4.16 20.32
C THR A 62 -4.86 -4.63 21.76
N ASN A 63 -4.61 -3.76 22.75
CA ASN A 63 -4.70 -4.09 24.18
C ASN A 63 -5.93 -3.43 24.80
N CYS A 64 -7.06 -3.46 24.12
CA CYS A 64 -8.26 -2.85 24.67
C CYS A 64 -8.89 -3.72 25.75
N THR A 65 -9.53 -3.05 26.71
CA THR A 65 -10.27 -3.71 27.78
C THR A 65 -11.71 -3.96 27.35
N THR A 66 -12.18 -5.18 27.53
CA THR A 66 -13.57 -5.54 27.33
C THR A 66 -14.46 -4.93 28.41
N ARG A 67 -15.80 -5.00 28.23
CA ARG A 67 -16.75 -4.64 29.29
C ARG A 67 -16.57 -5.44 30.59
N THR A 68 -15.96 -6.62 30.51
CA THR A 68 -15.68 -7.49 31.66
C THR A 68 -14.37 -7.14 32.36
N GLY A 69 -13.63 -6.12 31.89
CA GLY A 69 -12.37 -5.68 32.49
C GLY A 69 -11.16 -6.52 32.11
N ILE A 70 -11.31 -7.43 31.14
CA ILE A 70 -10.23 -8.29 30.65
C ILE A 70 -9.54 -7.58 29.49
N SER A 71 -8.21 -7.57 29.49
CA SER A 71 -7.43 -7.02 28.38
C SER A 71 -7.36 -8.03 27.22
N ALA A 72 -7.54 -7.55 25.99
CA ALA A 72 -7.54 -8.38 24.79
C ALA A 72 -6.22 -9.14 24.53
N ASP A 73 -5.11 -8.65 25.08
CA ASP A 73 -3.79 -9.28 24.97
C ASP A 73 -3.63 -10.57 25.81
N GLN A 74 -4.50 -10.79 26.79
CA GLN A 74 -4.47 -11.96 27.67
C GLN A 74 -5.35 -13.11 27.14
N ILE A 75 -6.04 -12.91 26.01
CA ILE A 75 -6.99 -13.86 25.46
C ILE A 75 -6.29 -14.69 24.39
N THR A 76 -5.94 -15.92 24.75
CA THR A 76 -5.23 -16.88 23.89
C THR A 76 -6.16 -17.82 23.13
N ASP A 77 -7.46 -17.83 23.46
CA ASP A 77 -8.45 -18.71 22.83
C ASP A 77 -9.66 -17.88 22.35
N PHE A 78 -9.71 -17.63 21.04
CA PHE A 78 -10.87 -17.02 20.38
C PHE A 78 -11.88 -18.12 20.06
N SER A 79 -12.46 -18.71 21.10
CA SER A 79 -13.57 -19.64 20.92
C SER A 79 -14.83 -18.86 20.59
N TYR A 80 -15.51 -19.20 19.50
CA TYR A 80 -16.80 -18.67 19.11
C TYR A 80 -17.90 -19.64 19.57
N PRO A 81 -18.58 -19.40 20.71
CA PRO A 81 -19.89 -20.00 20.90
C PRO A 81 -21.03 -18.99 20.77
N ASP A 82 -21.03 -17.82 21.43
CA ASP A 82 -22.20 -16.91 21.37
C ASP A 82 -21.95 -15.48 21.91
N GLY A 83 -20.71 -15.00 21.84
CA GLY A 83 -20.40 -13.64 22.32
C GLY A 83 -19.09 -13.13 21.75
N SER A 84 -19.15 -12.44 20.62
CA SER A 84 -17.99 -11.72 20.08
C SER A 84 -17.44 -10.78 21.15
N MET A 85 -16.15 -10.86 21.46
CA MET A 85 -15.49 -9.91 22.33
C MET A 85 -15.64 -8.49 21.75
N GLN A 86 -16.37 -7.61 22.46
CA GLN A 86 -16.58 -6.23 22.04
C GLN A 86 -15.60 -5.29 22.75
N CYS A 87 -14.80 -4.62 21.94
CA CYS A 87 -13.86 -3.58 22.35
C CYS A 87 -14.57 -2.23 22.25
N HIS A 88 -14.72 -1.52 23.38
CA HIS A 88 -15.28 -0.16 23.38
C HIS A 88 -14.16 0.86 23.49
N LEU A 89 -14.07 1.74 22.49
CA LEU A 89 -13.09 2.82 22.44
C LEU A 89 -13.85 4.15 22.54
N SER A 90 -13.63 4.88 23.63
CA SER A 90 -14.09 6.26 23.77
C SER A 90 -12.97 7.21 23.39
N PHE A 91 -13.22 8.07 22.40
CA PHE A 91 -12.29 9.10 21.99
C PHE A 91 -13.05 10.39 21.69
N SER A 92 -12.40 11.53 21.93
CA SER A 92 -12.93 12.85 21.59
C SER A 92 -12.24 13.37 20.33
N ILE A 93 -13.03 13.99 19.47
CA ILE A 93 -12.55 14.65 18.26
C ILE A 93 -12.33 16.13 18.63
N ALA A 94 -11.06 16.56 18.67
CA ALA A 94 -10.70 17.92 19.08
C ALA A 94 -10.99 18.97 18.00
N GLU A 95 -10.87 18.60 16.73
CA GLU A 95 -11.00 19.48 15.58
C GLU A 95 -12.14 19.04 14.67
N ASN A 96 -12.77 19.98 13.96
CA ASN A 96 -13.89 19.65 13.08
C ASN A 96 -13.37 19.11 11.74
N TYR A 97 -13.60 17.82 11.48
CA TYR A 97 -13.24 17.17 10.21
C TYR A 97 -14.20 17.63 9.12
N THR A 98 -13.74 18.50 8.22
CA THR A 98 -14.54 19.00 7.10
C THR A 98 -14.42 18.06 5.89
N GLY A 99 -15.55 17.70 5.28
CA GLY A 99 -15.60 16.83 4.09
C GLY A 99 -15.95 15.37 4.36
N ASN A 100 -15.48 14.45 3.50
CA ASN A 100 -15.79 13.03 3.59
C ASN A 100 -14.84 12.31 4.55
N VAL A 101 -15.36 11.93 5.72
CA VAL A 101 -14.62 11.14 6.71
C VAL A 101 -14.47 9.70 6.22
N LYS A 102 -13.23 9.20 6.22
CA LYS A 102 -12.92 7.81 5.88
C LYS A 102 -12.36 7.09 7.09
N PHE A 103 -12.80 5.85 7.28
CA PHE A 103 -12.33 4.98 8.34
C PHE A 103 -11.39 3.91 7.75
N TYR A 104 -10.24 3.71 8.40
CA TYR A 104 -9.24 2.73 8.01
C TYR A 104 -8.81 1.92 9.24
N TYR A 105 -8.52 0.64 9.03
CA TYR A 105 -7.85 -0.21 10.00
C TYR A 105 -6.39 -0.43 9.57
N GLY A 106 -5.49 -0.46 10.54
CA GLY A 106 -4.06 -0.67 10.31
C GLY A 106 -3.58 -1.93 11.02
N LEU A 107 -2.88 -2.79 10.29
CA LEU A 107 -2.21 -3.97 10.83
C LEU A 107 -0.70 -3.70 10.85
N ARG A 108 -0.04 -4.05 11.96
CA ARG A 108 1.42 -4.01 12.08
C ARG A 108 1.95 -5.43 12.08
N GLU A 109 3.19 -5.61 11.63
CA GLU A 109 3.87 -6.92 11.59
C GLU A 109 3.13 -7.97 10.73
N PHE A 110 2.33 -7.51 9.77
CA PHE A 110 1.63 -8.35 8.81
C PHE A 110 2.24 -8.22 7.41
N TYR A 111 2.88 -9.28 6.93
CA TYR A 111 3.73 -9.27 5.73
C TYR A 111 2.95 -9.62 4.45
N GLN A 112 2.00 -8.77 4.06
CA GLN A 112 1.22 -8.96 2.83
C GLN A 112 2.06 -8.91 1.55
N ASN A 113 3.27 -8.33 1.62
CA ASN A 113 4.18 -8.22 0.48
C ASN A 113 5.04 -9.46 0.24
N ASN A 114 4.86 -10.53 1.01
CA ASN A 114 5.55 -11.79 0.75
C ASN A 114 5.10 -12.37 -0.60
N ARG A 115 6.06 -12.72 -1.47
CA ARG A 115 5.76 -13.23 -2.81
C ARG A 115 4.79 -14.41 -2.80
N LEU A 116 5.01 -15.39 -1.92
CA LEU A 116 4.15 -16.58 -1.81
C LEU A 116 2.76 -16.24 -1.29
N TYR A 117 2.67 -15.24 -0.41
CA TYR A 117 1.37 -14.74 0.08
C TYR A 117 0.58 -14.09 -1.06
N VAL A 118 1.21 -13.23 -1.86
CA VAL A 118 0.55 -12.52 -2.97
C VAL A 118 0.15 -13.46 -4.10
N GLU A 119 0.99 -14.47 -4.40
CA GLU A 119 0.74 -15.46 -5.44
C GLU A 119 -0.35 -16.48 -5.04
N SER A 120 -0.60 -16.69 -3.73
CA SER A 120 -1.59 -17.65 -3.23
C SER A 120 -3.03 -17.13 -3.33
N ARG A 121 -3.53 -17.06 -4.56
CA ARG A 121 -4.91 -16.72 -4.95
C ARG A 121 -5.17 -17.18 -6.38
N ASN A 122 -6.43 -17.36 -6.75
CA ASN A 122 -6.81 -17.66 -8.13
C ASN A 122 -7.80 -16.62 -8.69
N ASP A 123 -7.39 -15.90 -9.74
CA ASP A 123 -8.20 -14.82 -10.31
C ASP A 123 -9.46 -15.35 -11.05
N LEU A 124 -9.40 -16.54 -11.66
CA LEU A 124 -10.57 -17.15 -12.30
C LEU A 124 -11.62 -17.55 -11.26
N GLN A 125 -11.17 -18.00 -10.09
CA GLN A 125 -12.06 -18.28 -8.96
C GLN A 125 -12.75 -17.02 -8.43
N LEU A 126 -12.00 -15.92 -8.30
CA LEU A 126 -12.54 -14.62 -7.88
C LEU A 126 -13.53 -14.03 -8.90
N LEU A 127 -13.45 -14.45 -10.17
CA LEU A 127 -14.42 -14.13 -11.22
C LEU A 127 -15.64 -15.07 -11.21
N GLY A 128 -15.64 -16.13 -10.40
CA GLY A 128 -16.77 -17.03 -10.20
C GLY A 128 -16.58 -18.47 -10.71
N ASN A 129 -15.41 -18.83 -11.24
CA ASN A 129 -15.11 -20.22 -11.62
C ASN A 129 -14.57 -21.02 -10.42
N LEU A 130 -15.47 -21.62 -9.64
CA LEU A 130 -15.16 -22.21 -8.33
C LEU A 130 -14.20 -23.41 -8.36
N ASP A 131 -14.07 -24.07 -9.52
CA ASP A 131 -13.22 -25.25 -9.71
C ASP A 131 -11.75 -24.87 -9.98
N GLU A 132 -11.48 -23.61 -10.31
CA GLU A 132 -10.12 -23.12 -10.58
C GLU A 132 -9.41 -22.77 -9.28
N VAL A 133 -8.52 -23.65 -8.83
CA VAL A 133 -7.74 -23.47 -7.58
C VAL A 133 -6.22 -23.49 -7.82
N SER A 134 -5.78 -23.44 -9.08
CA SER A 134 -4.35 -23.46 -9.40
C SER A 134 -3.61 -22.30 -8.73
N GLY A 135 -2.50 -22.60 -8.04
CA GLY A 135 -1.67 -21.62 -7.35
C GLY A 135 -2.14 -21.24 -5.95
N CYS A 136 -3.23 -21.84 -5.45
CA CYS A 136 -3.70 -21.66 -4.08
C CYS A 136 -3.08 -22.63 -3.07
N ASP A 137 -2.18 -23.52 -3.49
CA ASP A 137 -1.52 -24.50 -2.62
C ASP A 137 -0.94 -23.86 -1.34
N PRO A 138 -1.13 -24.48 -0.15
CA PRO A 138 -1.87 -25.71 0.16
C PRO A 138 -3.36 -25.46 0.54
N LEU A 139 -3.88 -24.26 0.28
CA LEU A 139 -5.23 -23.82 0.66
C LEU A 139 -6.18 -23.83 -0.54
N ASP A 140 -6.08 -24.88 -1.35
CA ASP A 140 -6.87 -25.15 -2.55
C ASP A 140 -8.07 -26.06 -2.26
N TYR A 141 -7.89 -27.11 -1.44
CA TYR A 141 -8.94 -28.06 -1.05
C TYR A 141 -9.12 -28.16 0.47
N ALA A 142 -10.37 -28.43 0.89
CA ALA A 142 -10.69 -28.64 2.29
C ALA A 142 -9.96 -29.86 2.85
N GLU A 143 -9.33 -29.72 4.03
CA GLU A 143 -8.62 -30.81 4.69
C GLU A 143 -9.53 -32.05 4.84
N GLY A 144 -9.13 -33.17 4.23
CA GLY A 144 -9.87 -34.43 4.26
C GLY A 144 -10.94 -34.62 3.18
N PHE A 145 -11.11 -33.66 2.26
CA PHE A 145 -12.06 -33.75 1.15
C PHE A 145 -11.48 -33.24 -0.17
N ASP A 146 -10.99 -34.14 -1.03
CA ASP A 146 -10.40 -33.78 -2.35
C ASP A 146 -11.40 -33.19 -3.36
N ASN A 147 -12.71 -33.27 -3.08
CA ASN A 147 -13.76 -32.79 -3.98
C ASN A 147 -14.41 -31.48 -3.51
N ILE A 148 -13.88 -30.86 -2.45
CA ILE A 148 -14.40 -29.59 -1.91
C ILE A 148 -13.28 -28.56 -1.99
N THR A 149 -13.41 -27.60 -2.90
CA THR A 149 -12.48 -26.49 -3.03
C THR A 149 -12.78 -25.40 -2.00
N TYR A 150 -11.74 -24.73 -1.50
CA TYR A 150 -11.92 -23.51 -0.72
C TYR A 150 -12.37 -22.37 -1.65
N ALA A 151 -13.44 -21.66 -1.31
CA ALA A 151 -13.96 -20.54 -2.08
C ALA A 151 -14.21 -19.31 -1.19
N PRO A 152 -13.38 -18.27 -1.24
CA PRO A 152 -12.14 -18.14 -2.03
C PRO A 152 -10.94 -18.93 -1.46
N CYS A 153 -10.06 -19.42 -2.33
CA CYS A 153 -8.84 -20.18 -1.99
C CYS A 153 -7.63 -19.29 -1.69
N GLY A 154 -6.61 -19.89 -1.06
CA GLY A 154 -5.29 -19.29 -0.88
C GLY A 154 -5.09 -18.47 0.41
N PHE A 155 -3.82 -18.12 0.68
CA PHE A 155 -3.43 -17.43 1.92
C PHE A 155 -4.06 -16.05 2.06
N VAL A 156 -4.24 -15.31 0.96
CA VAL A 156 -4.84 -13.96 0.98
C VAL A 156 -6.25 -13.99 1.54
N ALA A 157 -7.05 -14.96 1.08
CA ALA A 157 -8.43 -15.15 1.52
C ALA A 157 -8.49 -15.68 2.96
N ASN A 158 -7.66 -16.68 3.29
CA ASN A 158 -7.69 -17.34 4.58
C ASN A 158 -7.31 -16.40 5.74
N SER A 159 -6.43 -15.43 5.52
CA SER A 159 -6.05 -14.43 6.53
C SER A 159 -6.79 -13.09 6.38
N MET A 160 -8.03 -13.11 5.87
CA MET A 160 -8.86 -11.90 5.82
C MET A 160 -9.11 -11.36 7.23
N PHE A 161 -8.97 -10.04 7.40
CA PHE A 161 -9.25 -9.37 8.66
C PHE A 161 -10.73 -9.57 9.06
N ASN A 162 -10.97 -10.07 10.27
CA ASN A 162 -12.29 -10.45 10.76
C ASN A 162 -12.87 -9.47 11.82
N GLY A 163 -12.16 -8.39 12.14
CA GLY A 163 -12.65 -7.40 13.10
C GLY A 163 -13.86 -6.64 12.55
N LYS A 164 -14.93 -6.61 13.32
CA LYS A 164 -16.16 -5.87 12.97
C LYS A 164 -16.20 -4.56 13.73
N PHE A 165 -16.45 -3.48 13.01
CA PHE A 165 -16.57 -2.13 13.57
C PHE A 165 -18.04 -1.72 13.55
N ASN A 166 -18.55 -1.31 14.70
CA ASN A 166 -19.89 -0.74 14.85
C ASN A 166 -19.73 0.74 15.21
N GLY A 167 -20.52 1.60 14.56
CA GLY A 167 -20.63 3.04 14.83
C GLY A 167 -21.82 3.37 15.71
#